data_AF-A0A3A5VFQ0-F1
#
_entry.id   AF-A0A3A5VFQ0-F1
#
_cell.length_a   1.000
_cell.length_b   1.000
_cell.length_c   1.000
_cell.angle_alpha   90.00
_cell.angle_beta   90.00
_cell.angle_gamma   90.00
#
_symmetry.space_group_name_H-M   'P 1'
#
loop_
_entity.id
_entity.type
_entity.pdbx_description
1 polymer ?
#
loop_
_entity_poly.entity_id
_entity_poly.type
_entity_poly.pdbx_seq_one_letter_code
_entity_poly.pdbx_strand_id
1 'polypeptide(L)'
;MSDDMDAMVEERLAVFDDEPDLNDWVEVMCGAAMAVLGIFHLVEPGNLVDPDVMRWFAAAVVAAGAVWAGHGLKDMAVKEVRRSIAVLESVDSESSEIDTGLIRDVLLNQEAYKEFLVHAYESAWDDGVITEEELQELKSFQEALGITDEEAAGMSVKAAIKTAASDGEISEDEAKAIDKAAREAKMSPDDVKQAVKEELDKTE
;
A
#
# COMPACT_ATOMS: atom_id res chain seq x y z
N MET A 1 -14.85 2.49 -18.72
CA MET A 1 -14.11 3.11 -17.59
C MET A 1 -14.97 3.15 -16.33
N SER A 2 -16.04 3.95 -16.19
CA SER A 2 -16.96 3.81 -15.03
C SER A 2 -17.74 2.49 -15.07
N ASP A 3 -18.28 2.15 -16.24
CA ASP A 3 -19.17 1.01 -16.42
C ASP A 3 -18.45 -0.35 -16.28
N ASP A 4 -17.14 -0.39 -16.52
CA ASP A 4 -16.32 -1.61 -16.34
C ASP A 4 -16.03 -1.86 -14.85
N MET A 5 -15.71 -0.79 -14.11
CA MET A 5 -15.51 -0.85 -12.66
C MET A 5 -16.81 -1.20 -11.93
N ASP A 6 -17.94 -0.61 -12.34
CA ASP A 6 -19.26 -0.96 -11.81
C ASP A 6 -19.59 -2.45 -12.08
N ALA A 7 -19.29 -2.97 -13.27
CA ALA A 7 -19.50 -4.37 -13.61
C ALA A 7 -18.59 -5.34 -12.82
N MET A 8 -17.33 -4.99 -12.57
CA MET A 8 -16.42 -5.79 -11.74
C MET A 8 -16.83 -5.81 -10.26
N VAL A 9 -17.31 -4.67 -9.75
CA VAL A 9 -17.86 -4.55 -8.39
C VAL A 9 -19.13 -5.38 -8.28
N GLU A 10 -20.00 -5.34 -9.28
CA GLU A 10 -21.24 -6.12 -9.35
C GLU A 10 -20.94 -7.63 -9.40
N GLU A 11 -19.95 -8.09 -10.19
CA GLU A 11 -19.53 -9.49 -10.24
C GLU A 11 -19.01 -10.00 -8.88
N ARG A 12 -18.23 -9.18 -8.16
CA ARG A 12 -17.77 -9.54 -6.81
C ARG A 12 -18.87 -9.52 -5.77
N LEU A 13 -19.82 -8.58 -5.86
CA LEU A 13 -20.96 -8.49 -4.96
C LEU A 13 -22.03 -9.55 -5.26
N ALA A 14 -22.12 -10.05 -6.49
CA ALA A 14 -23.03 -11.13 -6.89
C ALA A 14 -22.74 -12.46 -6.17
N VAL A 15 -21.50 -12.69 -5.73
CA VAL A 15 -21.15 -13.83 -4.86
C VAL A 15 -21.83 -13.74 -3.49
N PHE A 16 -22.19 -12.53 -3.06
CA PHE A 16 -22.77 -12.26 -1.76
C PHE A 16 -24.28 -11.95 -1.78
N ASP A 17 -24.93 -11.93 -2.96
CA ASP A 17 -26.37 -11.66 -3.13
C ASP A 17 -26.83 -10.36 -2.40
N ASP A 18 -25.94 -9.36 -2.36
CA ASP A 18 -25.89 -8.34 -1.29
C ASP A 18 -26.21 -6.91 -1.75
N GLU A 19 -27.05 -6.75 -2.77
CA GLU A 19 -27.56 -5.42 -3.10
C GLU A 19 -28.52 -4.92 -2.01
N PRO A 20 -28.56 -3.58 -1.75
CA PRO A 20 -29.65 -2.97 -1.02
C PRO A 20 -30.92 -3.20 -1.85
N ASP A 21 -31.66 -4.23 -1.47
CA ASP A 21 -32.73 -4.75 -2.29
C ASP A 21 -34.04 -4.03 -1.98
N LEU A 22 -35.03 -4.28 -2.83
CA LEU A 22 -36.37 -3.76 -2.61
C LEU A 22 -36.97 -4.26 -1.28
N ASN A 23 -36.48 -5.38 -0.74
CA ASN A 23 -36.94 -5.91 0.53
C ASN A 23 -36.49 -5.02 1.71
N ASP A 24 -35.22 -4.63 1.80
CA ASP A 24 -34.72 -3.74 2.86
C ASP A 24 -35.49 -2.40 2.90
N TRP A 25 -35.73 -1.79 1.73
CA TRP A 25 -36.51 -0.57 1.63
C TRP A 25 -37.98 -0.76 2.02
N VAL A 26 -38.58 -1.89 1.66
CA VAL A 26 -39.95 -2.25 2.09
C VAL A 26 -39.99 -2.43 3.61
N GLU A 27 -38.99 -3.06 4.22
CA GLU A 27 -38.89 -3.22 5.66
C GLU A 27 -38.79 -1.89 6.40
N VAL A 28 -37.96 -0.95 5.90
CA VAL A 28 -37.88 0.41 6.46
C VAL A 28 -39.19 1.16 6.31
N MET A 29 -39.80 1.13 5.12
CA MET A 29 -41.04 1.88 4.85
C MET A 29 -42.24 1.30 5.60
N CYS A 30 -42.37 -0.03 5.67
CA CYS A 30 -43.42 -0.71 6.43
C CYS A 30 -43.23 -0.52 7.95
N GLY A 31 -42.01 -0.63 8.46
CA GLY A 31 -41.71 -0.37 9.87
C GLY A 31 -42.01 1.08 10.27
N ALA A 32 -41.62 2.05 9.43
CA ALA A 32 -41.91 3.45 9.63
C ALA A 32 -43.43 3.73 9.58
N ALA A 33 -44.15 3.14 8.63
CA ALA A 33 -45.60 3.28 8.53
C ALA A 33 -46.33 2.70 9.76
N MET A 34 -45.88 1.53 10.26
CA MET A 34 -46.40 0.95 11.50
C MET A 34 -46.14 1.86 12.70
N ALA A 35 -44.94 2.45 12.79
CA ALA A 35 -44.61 3.39 13.85
C ALA A 35 -45.51 4.63 13.82
N VAL A 36 -45.74 5.21 12.63
CA VAL A 36 -46.64 6.36 12.46
C VAL A 36 -48.09 6.01 12.83
N LEU A 37 -48.58 4.85 12.39
CA LEU A 37 -49.94 4.37 12.73
C LEU A 37 -50.12 4.13 14.22
N GLY A 38 -49.09 3.58 14.89
CA GLY A 38 -49.09 3.40 16.33
C GLY A 38 -49.04 4.73 17.08
N ILE A 39 -48.23 5.69 16.64
CA ILE A 39 -48.18 7.04 17.24
C ILE A 39 -49.55 7.73 17.09
N PHE A 40 -50.19 7.60 15.94
CA PHE A 40 -51.53 8.14 15.72
C PHE A 40 -52.55 7.57 16.73
N HIS A 41 -52.59 6.26 16.94
CA HIS A 41 -53.51 5.62 17.89
C HIS A 41 -53.14 5.81 19.37
N LEU A 42 -51.92 6.24 19.68
CA LEU A 42 -51.57 6.71 21.03
C LEU A 42 -52.23 8.04 21.36
N VAL A 43 -52.29 8.94 20.37
CA VAL A 43 -52.91 10.27 20.50
C VAL A 43 -54.43 10.17 20.38
N GLU A 44 -54.91 9.44 19.39
CA GLU A 44 -56.33 9.23 19.07
C GLU A 44 -56.68 7.73 19.11
N PRO A 45 -56.92 7.13 20.29
CA PRO A 45 -57.20 5.70 20.42
C PRO A 45 -58.55 5.26 19.81
N GLY A 46 -59.40 6.20 19.37
CA GLY A 46 -60.72 5.87 18.82
C GLY A 46 -61.65 5.23 19.85
N ASN A 47 -62.72 4.60 19.36
CA ASN A 47 -63.81 4.03 20.19
C ASN A 47 -64.04 2.52 19.95
N LEU A 48 -63.11 1.83 19.28
CA LEU A 48 -63.28 0.39 18.94
C LEU A 48 -63.04 -0.54 20.13
N VAL A 49 -62.14 -0.15 21.04
CA VAL A 49 -61.77 -0.89 22.25
C VAL A 49 -61.63 0.12 23.38
N ASP A 50 -61.53 -0.35 24.62
CA ASP A 50 -61.15 0.48 25.76
C ASP A 50 -59.91 1.34 25.44
N PRO A 51 -59.94 2.66 25.66
CA PRO A 51 -58.87 3.56 25.27
C PRO A 51 -57.50 3.20 25.86
N ASP A 52 -57.47 2.66 27.08
CA ASP A 52 -56.21 2.29 27.72
C ASP A 52 -55.63 1.04 27.07
N VAL A 53 -56.47 0.05 26.75
CA VAL A 53 -56.06 -1.15 26.00
C VAL A 53 -55.55 -0.78 24.60
N MET A 54 -56.25 0.12 23.91
CA MET A 54 -55.84 0.57 22.57
C MET A 54 -54.50 1.30 22.60
N ARG A 55 -54.24 2.11 23.64
CA ARG A 55 -52.94 2.79 23.82
C ARG A 55 -51.80 1.80 24.08
N TRP A 56 -52.03 0.77 24.88
CA TRP A 56 -51.04 -0.29 25.09
C TRP A 56 -50.73 -1.05 23.80
N PHE A 57 -51.76 -1.37 23.01
CA PHE A 57 -51.59 -1.99 21.70
C PHE A 57 -50.85 -1.07 20.73
N ALA A 58 -51.22 0.21 20.69
CA ALA A 58 -50.57 1.21 19.85
C ALA A 58 -49.09 1.37 20.22
N ALA A 59 -48.74 1.41 21.52
CA ALA A 59 -47.34 1.43 21.97
C ALA A 59 -46.56 0.19 21.52
N ALA A 60 -47.17 -1.00 21.56
CA ALA A 60 -46.54 -2.22 21.07
C ALA A 60 -46.29 -2.18 19.54
N VAL A 61 -47.25 -1.64 18.77
CA VAL A 61 -47.11 -1.46 17.32
C VAL A 61 -46.02 -0.44 16.99
N VAL A 62 -45.88 0.65 17.76
CA VAL A 62 -44.78 1.61 17.61
C VAL A 62 -43.43 0.93 17.86
N ALA A 63 -43.31 0.18 18.95
CA ALA A 63 -42.07 -0.51 19.27
C ALA A 63 -41.69 -1.54 18.20
N ALA A 64 -42.66 -2.33 17.72
CA ALA A 64 -42.45 -3.28 16.63
C ALA A 64 -42.04 -2.60 15.32
N GLY A 65 -42.72 -1.52 14.93
CA GLY A 65 -42.39 -0.75 13.73
C GLY A 65 -41.00 -0.13 13.79
N ALA A 66 -40.60 0.41 14.95
CA ALA A 66 -39.27 0.97 15.16
C ALA A 66 -38.16 -0.09 15.08
N VAL A 67 -38.37 -1.27 15.67
CA VAL A 67 -37.41 -2.39 15.58
C VAL A 67 -37.29 -2.88 14.14
N TRP A 68 -38.41 -3.03 13.43
CA TRP A 68 -38.42 -3.47 12.04
C TRP A 68 -37.71 -2.47 11.13
N ALA A 69 -38.03 -1.18 11.23
CA ALA A 69 -37.35 -0.15 10.44
C ALA A 69 -35.86 -0.04 10.78
N GLY A 70 -35.50 -0.19 12.05
CA GLY A 70 -34.10 -0.24 12.49
C GLY A 70 -33.34 -1.44 11.94
N HIS A 71 -34.01 -2.59 11.76
CA HIS A 71 -33.42 -3.77 11.16
C HIS A 71 -33.09 -3.55 9.68
N GLY A 72 -34.06 -3.06 8.88
CA GLY A 72 -33.83 -2.76 7.46
C GLY A 72 -32.72 -1.70 7.25
N LEU A 73 -32.67 -0.66 8.09
CA LEU A 73 -31.61 0.35 8.05
C LEU A 73 -30.22 -0.24 8.36
N LYS A 74 -30.15 -1.15 9.35
CA LYS A 74 -28.89 -1.81 9.73
C LYS A 74 -28.37 -2.65 8.57
N ASP A 75 -29.21 -3.48 7.96
CA ASP A 75 -28.77 -4.39 6.91
C ASP A 75 -28.36 -3.61 5.66
N MET A 76 -29.05 -2.51 5.34
CA MET A 76 -28.64 -1.59 4.28
C MET A 76 -27.27 -0.95 4.55
N ALA A 77 -27.00 -0.49 5.78
CA ALA A 77 -25.70 0.10 6.14
C ALA A 77 -24.56 -0.92 6.07
N VAL A 78 -24.82 -2.18 6.49
CA VAL A 78 -23.83 -3.26 6.38
C VAL A 78 -23.52 -3.55 4.91
N LYS A 79 -24.53 -3.58 4.04
CA LYS A 79 -24.36 -3.78 2.60
C LYS A 79 -23.60 -2.63 1.95
N GLU A 80 -23.88 -1.38 2.32
CA GLU A 80 -23.17 -0.20 1.80
C GLU A 80 -21.69 -0.19 2.21
N VAL A 81 -21.38 -0.51 3.47
CA VAL A 81 -19.98 -0.63 3.92
C VAL A 81 -19.27 -1.74 3.14
N ARG A 82 -19.91 -2.90 2.93
CA ARG A 82 -19.31 -3.98 2.14
C ARG A 82 -19.05 -3.58 0.69
N ARG A 83 -20.02 -2.90 0.05
CA ARG A 83 -19.84 -2.34 -1.29
C ARG A 83 -18.69 -1.34 -1.34
N SER A 84 -18.55 -0.47 -0.33
CA SER A 84 -17.46 0.49 -0.28
C SER A 84 -16.08 -0.17 -0.18
N ILE A 85 -15.97 -1.30 0.54
CA ILE A 85 -14.74 -2.08 0.62
C ILE A 85 -14.44 -2.75 -0.72
N ALA A 86 -15.45 -3.34 -1.37
CA ALA A 86 -15.28 -3.99 -2.67
C ALA A 86 -14.84 -2.99 -3.75
N VAL A 87 -15.40 -1.77 -3.75
CA VAL A 87 -14.98 -0.67 -4.64
C VAL A 87 -13.54 -0.24 -4.34
N LEU A 88 -13.17 -0.15 -3.06
CA LEU A 88 -11.81 0.23 -2.68
C LEU A 88 -10.78 -0.81 -3.16
N GLU A 89 -11.13 -2.09 -3.05
CA GLU A 89 -10.29 -3.20 -3.52
C GLU A 89 -10.24 -3.27 -5.06
N SER A 90 -11.34 -2.94 -5.75
CA SER A 90 -11.35 -2.91 -7.23
C SER A 90 -10.49 -1.77 -7.77
N VAL A 91 -10.51 -0.59 -7.11
CA VAL A 91 -9.63 0.54 -7.43
C VAL A 91 -8.15 0.15 -7.29
N ASP A 92 -7.80 -0.63 -6.27
CA ASP A 92 -6.44 -1.14 -6.06
C ASP A 92 -6.01 -2.09 -7.18
N SER A 93 -6.94 -2.90 -7.71
CA SER A 93 -6.68 -3.82 -8.82
C SER A 93 -6.64 -3.18 -10.22
N GLU A 94 -7.32 -2.05 -10.45
CA GLU A 94 -7.23 -1.30 -11.73
C GLU A 94 -6.01 -0.37 -11.78
N SER A 95 -5.38 -0.01 -10.65
CA SER A 95 -4.06 0.64 -10.61
C SER A 95 -2.88 -0.31 -10.90
N SER A 96 -3.10 -1.35 -11.70
CA SER A 96 -2.13 -2.41 -12.01
C SER A 96 -1.01 -2.02 -12.97
N GLU A 97 -0.83 -0.74 -13.30
CA GLU A 97 0.35 -0.27 -14.03
C GLU A 97 1.39 0.40 -13.11
N ILE A 98 0.97 0.94 -11.96
CA ILE A 98 1.84 1.71 -11.08
C ILE A 98 1.57 1.29 -9.62
N ASP A 99 2.43 0.43 -9.09
CA ASP A 99 2.39 -0.01 -7.70
C ASP A 99 2.72 1.18 -6.76
N THR A 100 1.68 1.89 -6.35
CA THR A 100 1.79 3.04 -5.45
C THR A 100 2.30 2.64 -4.05
N GLY A 101 2.14 1.37 -3.66
CA GLY A 101 2.71 0.81 -2.45
C GLY A 101 4.23 0.72 -2.53
N LEU A 102 4.75 0.17 -3.63
CA LEU A 102 6.19 0.12 -3.91
C LEU A 102 6.78 1.53 -4.02
N ILE A 103 6.13 2.46 -4.72
CA ILE A 103 6.61 3.85 -4.82
C ILE A 103 6.67 4.51 -3.44
N ARG A 104 5.65 4.30 -2.60
CA ARG A 104 5.65 4.83 -1.23
C ARG A 104 6.78 4.23 -0.41
N ASP A 105 7.04 2.93 -0.54
CA ASP A 105 8.10 2.25 0.21
C ASP A 105 9.49 2.73 -0.24
N VAL A 106 9.71 2.85 -1.55
CA VAL A 106 10.94 3.40 -2.14
C VAL A 106 11.18 4.85 -1.68
N LEU A 107 10.14 5.67 -1.60
CA LEU A 107 10.25 7.05 -1.11
C LEU A 107 10.50 7.14 0.40
N LEU A 108 9.94 6.22 1.20
CA LEU A 108 10.13 6.21 2.65
C LEU A 108 11.48 5.62 3.06
N ASN A 109 12.00 4.67 2.27
CA ASN A 109 13.20 3.90 2.59
C ASN A 109 14.34 4.12 1.57
N GLN A 110 14.47 5.34 1.03
CA GLN A 110 15.49 5.67 0.00
C GLN A 110 16.91 5.20 0.35
N GLU A 111 17.29 5.28 1.63
CA GLU A 111 18.63 4.90 2.08
C GLU A 111 18.87 3.38 2.03
N ALA A 112 17.83 2.56 2.29
CA ALA A 112 17.91 1.10 2.16
C ALA A 112 18.05 0.66 0.70
N TYR A 113 17.41 1.38 -0.23
CA TYR A 113 17.57 1.11 -1.67
C TYR A 113 18.94 1.56 -2.20
N LYS A 114 19.57 2.57 -1.61
CA LYS A 114 20.98 2.89 -1.90
C LYS A 114 21.92 1.80 -1.41
N GLU A 115 21.64 1.20 -0.25
CA GLU A 115 22.41 0.07 0.27
C GLU A 115 22.36 -1.14 -0.68
N PHE A 116 21.21 -1.37 -1.33
CA PHE A 116 21.09 -2.38 -2.40
C PHE A 116 22.01 -2.09 -3.58
N LEU A 117 22.08 -0.84 -4.05
CA LEU A 117 23.00 -0.45 -5.13
C LEU A 117 24.48 -0.65 -4.71
N VAL A 118 24.82 -0.32 -3.48
CA VAL A 118 26.17 -0.55 -2.92
C VAL A 118 26.50 -2.05 -2.91
N HIS A 119 25.57 -2.90 -2.48
CA HIS A 119 25.77 -4.35 -2.52
C HIS A 119 25.89 -4.88 -3.95
N ALA A 120 25.12 -4.36 -4.91
CA ALA A 120 25.25 -4.75 -6.31
C ALA A 120 26.64 -4.41 -6.86
N TYR A 121 27.20 -3.25 -6.48
CA TYR A 121 28.58 -2.89 -6.80
C TYR A 121 29.61 -3.79 -6.12
N GLU A 122 29.42 -4.14 -4.85
CA GLU A 122 30.32 -5.05 -4.13
C GLU A 122 30.39 -6.41 -4.83
N SER A 123 29.22 -6.97 -5.19
CA SER A 123 29.14 -8.25 -5.91
C SER A 123 29.76 -8.18 -7.31
N ALA A 124 29.60 -7.06 -8.04
CA ALA A 124 30.24 -6.87 -9.35
C ALA A 124 31.77 -6.73 -9.26
N TRP A 125 32.31 -6.45 -8.07
CA TRP A 125 33.75 -6.41 -7.82
C TRP A 125 34.31 -7.71 -7.24
N ASP A 126 33.47 -8.72 -6.95
CA ASP A 126 33.91 -9.98 -6.32
C ASP A 126 34.97 -10.73 -7.14
N ASP A 127 34.96 -10.60 -8.47
CA ASP A 127 35.96 -11.18 -9.37
C ASP A 127 37.06 -10.19 -9.79
N GLY A 128 37.02 -8.97 -9.26
CA GLY A 128 37.96 -7.89 -9.53
C GLY A 128 37.75 -7.16 -10.86
N VAL A 129 36.73 -7.48 -11.67
CA VAL A 129 36.49 -6.84 -12.97
C VAL A 129 34.99 -6.72 -13.29
N ILE A 130 34.49 -5.49 -13.32
CA ILE A 130 33.14 -5.21 -13.83
C ILE A 130 33.07 -5.42 -15.35
N THR A 131 32.18 -6.31 -15.80
CA THR A 131 31.87 -6.54 -17.21
C THR A 131 30.92 -5.48 -17.79
N GLU A 132 30.81 -5.40 -19.12
CA GLU A 132 29.89 -4.44 -19.78
C GLU A 132 28.42 -4.74 -19.46
N GLU A 133 28.07 -6.02 -19.31
CA GLU A 133 26.72 -6.46 -18.95
C GLU A 133 26.36 -6.01 -17.53
N GLU A 134 27.26 -6.21 -16.57
CA GLU A 134 27.08 -5.76 -15.17
C GLU A 134 27.04 -4.23 -15.07
N LEU A 135 27.86 -3.53 -15.85
CA LEU A 135 27.86 -2.07 -15.89
C LEU A 135 26.52 -1.53 -16.42
N GLN A 136 25.93 -2.21 -17.42
CA GLN A 136 24.63 -1.85 -17.96
C GLN A 136 23.49 -2.09 -16.95
N GLU A 137 23.54 -3.19 -16.20
CA GLU A 137 22.59 -3.46 -15.11
C GLU A 137 22.72 -2.43 -13.98
N LEU A 138 23.94 -2.10 -13.55
CA LEU A 138 24.20 -1.09 -12.54
C LEU A 138 23.69 0.29 -12.97
N LYS A 139 23.86 0.68 -14.24
CA LYS A 139 23.29 1.91 -14.80
C LYS A 139 21.77 1.92 -14.75
N SER A 140 21.12 0.79 -15.03
CA SER A 140 19.66 0.70 -14.93
C SER A 140 19.17 0.92 -13.49
N PHE A 141 19.91 0.44 -12.48
CA PHE A 141 19.61 0.72 -11.08
C PHE A 141 19.87 2.18 -10.69
N GLN A 142 20.94 2.79 -11.19
CA GLN A 142 21.23 4.21 -10.97
C GLN A 142 20.10 5.10 -11.51
N GLU A 143 19.66 4.86 -12.75
CA GLU A 143 18.58 5.61 -13.39
C GLU A 143 17.26 5.46 -12.62
N ALA A 144 16.96 4.24 -12.16
CA ALA A 144 15.77 3.96 -11.35
C ALA A 144 15.79 4.68 -9.99
N LEU A 145 16.97 4.82 -9.38
CA LEU A 145 17.14 5.50 -8.09
C LEU A 145 17.37 7.01 -8.21
N GLY A 146 17.53 7.53 -9.44
CA GLY A 146 17.81 8.94 -9.69
C GLY A 146 19.17 9.42 -9.16
N ILE A 147 20.14 8.50 -9.08
CA ILE A 147 21.50 8.79 -8.60
C ILE A 147 22.33 9.31 -9.77
N THR A 148 23.16 10.31 -9.52
CA THR A 148 24.02 10.89 -10.56
C THR A 148 25.23 10.00 -10.87
N ASP A 149 25.76 10.07 -12.09
CA ASP A 149 26.97 9.33 -12.49
C ASP A 149 28.16 9.57 -11.53
N GLU A 150 28.27 10.78 -10.98
CA GLU A 150 29.33 11.17 -10.05
C GLU A 150 29.16 10.48 -8.68
N GLU A 151 27.93 10.43 -8.16
CA GLU A 151 27.60 9.73 -6.92
C GLU A 151 27.78 8.21 -7.07
N ALA A 152 27.35 7.64 -8.19
CA ALA A 152 27.48 6.22 -8.48
C ALA A 152 28.95 5.80 -8.63
N ALA A 153 29.79 6.64 -9.26
CA ALA A 153 31.22 6.39 -9.36
C ALA A 153 31.89 6.40 -7.97
N GLY A 154 31.48 7.32 -7.07
CA GLY A 154 31.93 7.31 -5.68
C GLY A 154 31.49 6.06 -4.90
N MET A 155 30.29 5.53 -5.16
CA MET A 155 29.82 4.27 -4.59
C MET A 155 30.61 3.07 -5.12
N SER A 156 30.90 3.03 -6.43
CA SER A 156 31.70 1.98 -7.06
C SER A 156 33.11 1.91 -6.49
N VAL A 157 33.77 3.06 -6.27
CA VAL A 157 35.11 3.10 -5.66
C VAL A 157 35.09 2.60 -4.22
N LYS A 158 34.07 2.98 -3.43
CA LYS A 158 33.91 2.48 -2.05
C LYS A 158 33.67 0.98 -2.02
N ALA A 159 32.84 0.46 -2.92
CA ALA A 159 32.60 -0.97 -3.05
C ALA A 159 33.88 -1.71 -3.44
N ALA A 160 34.64 -1.21 -4.43
CA ALA A 160 35.93 -1.78 -4.83
C ALA A 160 36.93 -1.84 -3.67
N ILE A 161 37.02 -0.76 -2.87
CA ILE A 161 37.90 -0.72 -1.69
C ILE A 161 37.45 -1.73 -0.64
N LYS A 162 36.14 -1.82 -0.37
CA LYS A 162 35.60 -2.73 0.64
C LYS A 162 35.77 -4.19 0.24
N THR A 163 35.52 -4.53 -1.02
CA THR A 163 35.75 -5.88 -1.56
C THR A 163 37.23 -6.24 -1.49
N ALA A 164 38.13 -5.33 -1.90
CA ALA A 164 39.58 -5.55 -1.83
C ALA A 164 40.15 -5.56 -0.39
N ALA A 165 39.47 -4.95 0.58
CA ALA A 165 39.89 -4.97 1.99
C ALA A 165 39.34 -6.19 2.77
N SER A 166 38.48 -7.01 2.15
CA SER A 166 37.79 -8.15 2.77
C SER A 166 38.75 -9.25 3.25
N ASP A 167 39.87 -9.43 2.55
CA ASP A 167 40.91 -10.42 2.90
C ASP A 167 42.02 -9.85 3.80
N GLY A 168 41.94 -8.56 4.15
CA GLY A 168 42.89 -7.86 5.01
C GLY A 168 44.16 -7.35 4.31
N GLU A 169 44.37 -7.62 3.01
CA GLU A 169 45.54 -7.15 2.25
C GLU A 169 45.19 -6.77 0.81
N ILE A 170 45.32 -5.47 0.45
CA ILE A 170 45.11 -5.04 -0.94
C ILE A 170 46.33 -5.40 -1.80
N SER A 171 46.13 -6.27 -2.79
CA SER A 171 47.16 -6.65 -3.76
C SER A 171 47.51 -5.52 -4.74
N GLU A 172 48.67 -5.62 -5.42
CA GLU A 172 49.09 -4.61 -6.42
C GLU A 172 48.13 -4.52 -7.62
N ASP A 173 47.39 -5.58 -7.94
CA ASP A 173 46.47 -5.61 -9.06
C ASP A 173 45.11 -4.98 -8.68
N GLU A 174 44.63 -5.20 -7.45
CA GLU A 174 43.46 -4.51 -6.89
C GLU A 174 43.72 -3.02 -6.69
N ALA A 175 44.92 -2.64 -6.24
CA ALA A 175 45.29 -1.23 -6.12
C ALA A 175 45.24 -0.49 -7.47
N LYS A 176 45.59 -1.16 -8.58
CA LYS A 176 45.47 -0.59 -9.93
C LYS A 176 44.01 -0.49 -10.38
N ALA A 177 43.18 -1.48 -10.04
CA ALA A 177 41.76 -1.46 -10.35
C ALA A 177 41.04 -0.33 -9.60
N ILE A 178 41.34 -0.14 -8.31
CA ILE A 178 40.84 0.96 -7.49
C ILE A 178 41.32 2.32 -8.03
N ASP A 179 42.60 2.47 -8.40
CA ASP A 179 43.11 3.73 -8.98
C ASP A 179 42.44 4.06 -10.32
N LYS A 180 42.13 3.04 -11.14
CA LYS A 180 41.38 3.21 -12.38
C LYS A 180 39.95 3.69 -12.11
N ALA A 181 39.24 3.04 -11.19
CA ALA A 181 37.88 3.43 -10.79
C ALA A 181 37.85 4.83 -10.16
N ALA A 182 38.85 5.18 -9.33
CA ALA A 182 38.96 6.49 -8.69
C ALA A 182 39.18 7.64 -9.69
N ARG A 183 39.97 7.38 -10.75
CA ARG A 183 40.16 8.35 -11.84
C ARG A 183 38.89 8.56 -12.64
N GLU A 184 38.13 7.51 -12.88
CA GLU A 184 36.81 7.58 -13.53
C GLU A 184 35.80 8.35 -12.67
N ALA A 185 35.87 8.20 -11.35
CA ALA A 185 35.05 8.93 -10.37
C ALA A 185 35.52 10.37 -10.07
N LYS A 186 36.61 10.86 -10.68
CA LYS A 186 37.28 12.13 -10.36
C LYS A 186 37.59 12.32 -8.85
N MET A 187 37.77 11.23 -8.10
CA MET A 187 38.12 11.30 -6.68
C MET A 187 39.58 11.69 -6.49
N SER A 188 39.90 12.39 -5.39
CA SER A 188 41.28 12.76 -5.13
C SER A 188 42.10 11.54 -4.68
N PRO A 189 43.38 11.42 -5.07
CA PRO A 189 44.23 10.31 -4.65
C PRO A 189 44.42 10.19 -3.13
N ASP A 190 44.21 11.29 -2.40
CA ASP A 190 44.31 11.33 -0.95
C ASP A 190 43.04 10.79 -0.27
N ASP A 191 41.86 11.05 -0.84
CA ASP A 191 40.59 10.48 -0.35
C ASP A 191 40.56 8.96 -0.50
N VAL A 192 41.10 8.43 -1.61
CA VAL A 192 41.21 6.98 -1.87
C VAL A 192 42.13 6.32 -0.85
N LYS A 193 43.28 6.93 -0.54
CA LYS A 193 44.22 6.40 0.46
C LYS A 193 43.64 6.44 1.86
N GLN A 194 42.83 7.45 2.19
CA GLN A 194 42.17 7.53 3.48
C GLN A 194 41.09 6.45 3.60
N ALA A 195 40.25 6.27 2.58
CA ALA A 195 39.21 5.24 2.57
C ALA A 195 39.79 3.81 2.65
N VAL A 196 40.90 3.55 1.95
CA VAL A 196 41.63 2.27 2.05
C VAL A 196 42.13 2.02 3.47
N LYS A 197 42.72 3.02 4.12
CA LYS A 197 43.19 2.88 5.51
C LYS A 197 42.05 2.68 6.49
N GLU A 198 40.97 3.44 6.34
CA GLU A 198 39.80 3.33 7.22
C GLU A 198 39.12 1.95 7.15
N GLU A 199 39.07 1.31 5.98
CA GLU A 199 38.53 -0.04 5.86
C GLU A 199 39.51 -1.12 6.32
N LEU A 200 40.82 -0.97 6.07
CA LEU A 200 41.83 -1.90 6.62
C LEU A 200 41.88 -1.84 8.17
N ASP A 201 41.75 -0.66 8.77
CA ASP A 201 41.75 -0.47 10.24
C ASP A 201 40.46 -1.01 10.91
N LYS A 202 39.36 -1.22 10.16
CA LYS A 202 38.11 -1.81 10.68
C LYS A 202 38.13 -3.34 10.69
N THR A 203 39.02 -3.95 9.92
CA THR A 203 39.16 -5.40 9.79
C THR A 203 40.16 -5.99 10.82
N GLU A 204 40.91 -5.14 11.55
CA GLU A 204 41.67 -5.50 12.78
C GLU A 204 40.77 -5.64 14.02
#